data_AF-A0A081KBN5-F1
#
_entry.id   AF-A0A081KBN5-F1
#
_cell.length_a   1.000
_cell.length_b   1.000
_cell.length_c   1.000
_cell.angle_alpha   90.00
_cell.angle_beta   90.00
_cell.angle_gamma   90.00
#
_symmetry.space_group_name_H-M   'P 1'
#
loop_
_entity.id
_entity.type
_entity.pdbx_description
1 polymer ?
#
loop_
_entity_poly.entity_id
_entity_poly.type
_entity_poly.pdbx_seq_one_letter_code
_entity_poly.pdbx_strand_id
1 'polypeptide(L)'
;MTDKSKNDENIHLSTIEEQLIEDKDGSYRDQLLSQLFSEASRLKGLKDQGAAPEDFSKIDSLLTAVVAAMEVVDKSWKQHHGQSKA
;
A
#
# COMPACT_ATOMS: atom_id res chain seq x y z
N MET A 1 13.26 5.07 42.58
CA MET A 1 13.58 5.99 41.48
C MET A 1 13.92 5.17 40.26
N THR A 2 13.24 5.45 39.13
CA THR A 2 13.65 5.29 37.71
C THR A 2 14.18 3.94 37.23
N ASP A 3 13.75 3.39 36.10
CA ASP A 3 12.72 3.72 35.13
C ASP A 3 12.50 2.45 34.31
N LYS A 4 11.30 2.26 33.77
CA LYS A 4 10.94 1.05 33.03
C LYS A 4 11.83 0.92 31.79
N SER A 5 12.55 -0.20 31.69
CA SER A 5 13.10 -0.66 30.42
C SER A 5 11.95 -0.73 29.41
N LYS A 6 11.93 0.21 28.46
CA LYS A 6 11.06 0.13 27.30
C LYS A 6 11.43 -1.17 26.59
N ASN A 7 10.46 -2.05 26.43
CA ASN A 7 10.56 -3.18 25.52
C ASN A 7 10.96 -2.62 24.15
N ASP A 8 12.22 -2.82 23.76
CA ASP A 8 12.60 -2.91 22.35
C ASP A 8 12.00 -4.23 21.85
N GLU A 9 10.68 -4.22 21.61
CA GLU A 9 10.08 -5.20 20.71
C GLU A 9 10.77 -4.99 19.37
N ASN A 10 11.52 -6.00 18.93
CA ASN A 10 12.19 -5.99 17.64
C ASN A 10 11.10 -6.03 16.57
N ILE A 11 10.61 -4.85 16.16
CA ILE A 11 9.55 -4.72 15.16
C ILE A 11 10.16 -5.16 13.83
N HIS A 12 9.93 -6.42 13.46
CA HIS A 12 10.31 -6.95 12.16
C HIS A 12 9.37 -6.39 11.10
N LEU A 13 9.75 -5.24 10.55
CA LEU A 13 9.04 -4.60 9.44
C LEU A 13 9.32 -5.36 8.14
N SER A 14 8.38 -5.27 7.19
CA SER A 14 8.67 -5.72 5.84
C SER A 14 9.63 -4.76 5.15
N THR A 15 10.43 -5.23 4.18
CA THR A 15 11.34 -4.36 3.41
C THR A 15 10.62 -3.18 2.77
N ILE A 16 9.38 -3.36 2.30
CA ILE A 16 8.57 -2.28 1.72
C ILE A 16 8.22 -1.23 2.78
N GLU A 17 7.88 -1.68 3.98
CA GLU A 17 7.52 -0.79 5.09
C GLU A 17 8.73 0.00 5.60
N GLU A 18 9.91 -0.63 5.71
CA GLU A 18 11.17 0.06 6.01
C GLU A 18 11.47 1.15 4.97
N GLN A 19 11.36 0.81 3.68
CA GLN A 19 11.57 1.76 2.60
C GLN A 19 10.55 2.91 2.65
N LEU A 20 9.28 2.63 2.96
CA LEU A 20 8.26 3.66 3.14
C LEU A 20 8.53 4.56 4.36
N ILE A 21 9.17 4.07 5.42
CA ILE A 21 9.58 4.89 6.58
C ILE A 21 10.75 5.82 6.24
N GLU A 22 11.68 5.34 5.41
CA GLU A 22 12.85 6.10 4.95
C GLU A 22 12.51 7.11 3.84
N ASP A 23 11.39 6.92 3.14
CA ASP A 23 10.89 7.74 2.03
C ASP A 23 10.41 9.15 2.44
N LYS A 24 11.34 10.06 2.78
CA LYS A 24 11.02 11.41 3.29
C LYS A 24 10.37 12.34 2.28
N ASP A 25 10.66 12.17 0.99
CA ASP A 25 10.12 13.02 -0.07
C ASP A 25 8.85 12.43 -0.71
N GLY A 26 8.52 11.16 -0.43
CA GLY A 26 7.37 10.47 -0.98
C GLY A 26 7.61 9.86 -2.36
N SER A 27 8.84 9.90 -2.87
CA SER A 27 9.18 9.40 -4.21
C SER A 27 8.92 7.90 -4.33
N TYR A 28 9.26 7.12 -3.30
CA TYR A 28 9.04 5.68 -3.31
C TYR A 28 7.56 5.31 -3.18
N ARG A 29 6.82 6.00 -2.30
CA ARG A 29 5.36 5.91 -2.21
C ARG A 29 4.72 6.15 -3.58
N ASP A 30 5.10 7.23 -4.25
CA ASP A 30 4.50 7.60 -5.54
C ASP A 30 4.84 6.59 -6.64
N GLN A 31 6.05 6.02 -6.62
CA GLN A 31 6.41 4.93 -7.51
C GLN A 31 5.53 3.69 -7.30
N LEU A 32 5.34 3.26 -6.04
CA LEU A 32 4.48 2.12 -5.71
C LEU A 32 3.02 2.37 -6.11
N LEU A 33 2.49 3.55 -5.79
CA LEU A 33 1.12 3.93 -6.16
C LEU A 33 0.94 3.96 -7.68
N SER A 34 1.92 4.46 -8.43
CA SER A 34 1.90 4.47 -9.90
C SER A 34 1.88 3.06 -10.51
N GLN A 35 2.67 2.14 -9.94
CA GLN A 35 2.69 0.73 -10.37
C GLN A 35 1.35 0.03 -10.08
N LEU A 36 0.84 0.19 -8.87
CA LEU A 36 -0.48 -0.34 -8.49
C LEU A 36 -1.59 0.25 -9.36
N PHE A 37 -1.51 1.54 -9.70
CA PHE A 37 -2.51 2.22 -10.53
C PHE A 37 -2.50 1.73 -11.97
N SER A 38 -1.30 1.50 -12.50
CA SER A 38 -1.13 0.89 -13.82
C SER A 38 -1.75 -0.50 -13.87
N GLU A 39 -1.55 -1.31 -12.82
CA GLU A 39 -2.12 -2.64 -12.73
C GLU A 39 -3.66 -2.61 -12.57
N ALA A 40 -4.18 -1.74 -11.72
CA ALA A 40 -5.63 -1.53 -11.58
C ALA A 40 -6.27 -1.12 -12.92
N SER A 41 -5.60 -0.24 -13.67
CA SER A 41 -6.05 0.20 -15.00
C SER A 41 -6.06 -0.96 -16.00
N ARG A 42 -5.03 -1.82 -15.96
CA ARG A 42 -4.96 -3.03 -16.79
C ARG A 42 -6.09 -4.01 -16.46
N LEU A 43 -6.32 -4.28 -15.18
CA LEU A 43 -7.40 -5.16 -14.71
C LEU A 43 -8.78 -4.63 -15.08
N LYS A 44 -9.00 -3.32 -14.91
CA LYS A 44 -10.24 -2.66 -15.35
C LYS A 44 -10.44 -2.80 -16.85
N GLY A 45 -9.41 -2.60 -17.66
CA GLY A 45 -9.47 -2.80 -19.11
C GLY A 45 -9.88 -4.22 -19.49
N LEU A 46 -9.35 -5.24 -18.81
CA LEU A 46 -9.75 -6.64 -19.02
C LEU A 46 -11.21 -6.90 -18.61
N LYS A 47 -11.66 -6.28 -17.52
CA LYS A 47 -13.06 -6.37 -17.06
C LYS A 47 -14.01 -5.76 -18.08
N ASP A 48 -13.68 -4.57 -18.59
CA ASP A 48 -14.51 -3.79 -19.52
C ASP A 48 -14.59 -4.44 -20.92
N GLN A 49 -13.62 -5.27 -21.30
CA GLN A 49 -13.62 -6.03 -22.56
C GLN A 49 -14.60 -7.21 -22.59
N GLY A 50 -15.28 -7.51 -21.48
CA GLY A 50 -16.23 -8.62 -21.39
C GLY A 50 -15.53 -9.95 -21.12
N ALA A 51 -14.97 -10.10 -19.92
CA ALA A 51 -14.43 -11.37 -19.45
C ALA A 51 -15.54 -12.42 -19.23
N ALA A 52 -15.21 -13.71 -19.41
CA ALA A 52 -16.09 -14.80 -19.02
C ALA A 52 -16.47 -14.69 -17.52
N PRO A 53 -17.65 -15.16 -17.07
CA PRO A 53 -18.11 -14.96 -15.70
C PRO A 53 -17.11 -15.40 -14.61
N GLU A 54 -16.43 -16.51 -14.84
CA GLU A 54 -15.38 -17.05 -13.96
C GLU A 54 -14.12 -16.18 -13.89
N ASP A 55 -13.78 -15.49 -14.97
CA ASP A 55 -12.64 -14.58 -15.01
C ASP A 55 -13.03 -13.18 -14.54
N PHE A 56 -14.28 -12.77 -14.74
CA PHE A 56 -14.82 -11.52 -14.21
C PHE A 56 -14.70 -11.48 -12.68
N SER A 57 -15.15 -12.53 -11.98
CA SER A 57 -15.09 -12.57 -10.51
C SER A 57 -13.64 -12.52 -10.00
N LYS A 58 -12.71 -13.19 -10.69
CA LYS A 58 -11.27 -13.15 -10.35
C LYS A 58 -10.69 -11.76 -10.58
N ILE A 59 -10.96 -11.15 -11.73
CA ILE A 59 -10.49 -9.80 -12.09
C ILE A 59 -11.04 -8.77 -11.11
N ASP A 60 -12.32 -8.88 -10.73
CA ASP A 60 -12.96 -7.98 -9.77
C ASP A 60 -12.34 -8.09 -8.37
N SER A 61 -12.06 -9.32 -7.94
CA SER A 61 -11.37 -9.58 -6.67
C SER A 61 -9.95 -9.02 -6.68
N LEU A 62 -9.20 -9.21 -7.77
CA LEU A 62 -7.86 -8.67 -7.94
C LEU A 62 -7.86 -7.14 -7.98
N LEU A 63 -8.81 -6.53 -8.70
CA LEU A 63 -8.94 -5.08 -8.77
C LEU A 63 -9.20 -4.50 -7.37
N THR A 64 -10.09 -5.13 -6.60
CA THR A 64 -10.37 -4.75 -5.21
C THR A 64 -9.12 -4.86 -4.34
N ALA A 65 -8.36 -5.95 -4.47
CA ALA A 65 -7.13 -6.16 -3.71
C ALA A 65 -6.06 -5.11 -4.05
N VAL A 66 -5.90 -4.76 -5.33
CA VAL A 66 -4.93 -3.74 -5.78
C VAL A 66 -5.31 -2.35 -5.24
N VAL A 67 -6.60 -2.00 -5.26
CA VAL A 67 -7.08 -0.73 -4.66
C VAL A 67 -6.84 -0.71 -3.15
N ALA A 68 -7.12 -1.82 -2.44
CA ALA A 68 -6.83 -1.92 -1.01
C ALA A 68 -5.32 -1.80 -0.73
N ALA A 69 -4.47 -2.38 -1.57
CA ALA A 69 -3.01 -2.24 -1.45
C ALA A 69 -2.54 -0.79 -1.60
N MET A 70 -3.13 -0.01 -2.52
CA MET A 70 -2.84 1.42 -2.64
C MET A 70 -3.15 2.17 -1.34
N GLU A 71 -4.30 1.88 -0.73
CA GLU A 71 -4.66 2.50 0.55
C GLU A 71 -3.68 2.13 1.66
N VAL A 72 -3.21 0.88 1.71
CA VAL A 72 -2.23 0.44 2.70
C VAL A 72 -0.91 1.19 2.50
N VAL A 73 -0.39 1.28 1.28
CA VAL A 73 0.84 2.02 0.97
C VAL A 73 0.74 3.49 1.40
N ASP A 74 -0.36 4.16 1.04
CA ASP A 74 -0.58 5.57 1.38
C ASP A 74 -0.74 5.77 2.90
N LYS A 75 -1.49 4.91 3.59
CA LYS A 75 -1.67 4.96 5.05
C LYS A 75 -0.37 4.68 5.79
N SER A 76 0.40 3.67 5.39
CA SER A 76 1.70 3.35 5.99
C SER A 76 2.65 4.52 5.85
N TRP A 77 2.77 5.14 4.68
CA TRP A 77 3.61 6.32 4.51
C TRP A 77 3.14 7.50 5.39
N LYS A 78 1.83 7.81 5.37
CA LYS A 78 1.25 8.90 6.19
C LYS A 78 1.45 8.68 7.69
N GLN A 79 1.43 7.44 8.17
CA GLN A 79 1.67 7.15 9.58
C GLN A 79 3.06 7.61 10.07
N HIS A 80 4.07 7.59 9.19
CA HIS A 80 5.45 7.93 9.54
C HIS A 80 5.86 9.35 9.13
N HIS A 81 5.20 9.93 8.14
CA HIS A 81 5.55 11.25 7.59
C HIS A 81 4.44 12.30 7.73
N GLY A 82 3.26 11.92 8.22
CA GLY A 82 2.05 12.74 8.21
C GLY A 82 1.16 12.59 9.45
N GLN A 83 1.53 13.29 10.52
CA GLN A 83 0.55 14.00 11.36
C GLN A 83 0.92 15.48 11.42
N SER A 84 0.69 16.23 10.33
CA SER A 84 0.36 17.64 10.51
C SER A 84 -1.10 17.69 10.96
N LYS A 85 -1.29 17.79 12.28
CA LYS A 85 -2.58 18.02 12.92
C LYS A 85 -3.27 19.21 12.25
N ALA A 86 -4.53 19.00 11.86
CA ALA A 86 -5.50 20.09 11.82
C ALA A 86 -5.86 20.49 13.26
#